data_AF-T0YNR3-F1
#
_entry.id   AF-T0YNR3-F1
#
_cell.length_a   1.000
_cell.length_b   1.000
_cell.length_c   1.000
_cell.angle_alpha   90.00
_cell.angle_beta   90.00
_cell.angle_gamma   90.00
#
_symmetry.space_group_name_H-M   'P 1'
#
loop_
_entity.id
_entity.type
_entity.pdbx_description
1 polymer ?
#
loop_
_entity_poly.entity_id
_entity_poly.type
_entity_poly.pdbx_seq_one_letter_code
_entity_poly.pdbx_strand_id
1 'polypeptide(L)'
;MLESSVGFREISLYGKRIFITEDLSNAPTIPSDIAVVRSEGLYSRKIKASNSTVSVGKIRIGGRDLIIAAGPCAVESSEQMIEVAEQGKKVWSGYAFVAA
;
A
#
# COMPACT_ATOMS: atom_id res chain seq x y z
N MET A 1 -18.94 -22.34 -29.18
CA MET A 1 -17.51 -22.05 -29.42
C MET A 1 -17.31 -20.56 -29.17
N LEU A 2 -17.07 -20.17 -27.92
CA LEU A 2 -16.58 -18.85 -27.53
C LEU A 2 -15.63 -19.09 -26.37
N GLU A 3 -14.44 -19.61 -26.70
CA GLU A 3 -13.27 -19.50 -25.85
C GLU A 3 -12.77 -18.05 -25.97
N SER A 4 -13.46 -17.10 -25.35
CA SER A 4 -12.84 -15.83 -25.03
C SER A 4 -12.06 -16.08 -23.74
N SER A 5 -10.76 -16.32 -23.88
CA SER A 5 -9.81 -16.39 -22.79
C SER A 5 -9.71 -15.01 -22.14
N VAL A 6 -10.69 -14.67 -21.30
CA VAL A 6 -10.62 -13.49 -20.45
C VAL A 6 -9.46 -13.72 -19.50
N GLY A 7 -8.36 -12.98 -19.72
CA GLY A 7 -7.20 -13.02 -18.84
C GLY A 7 -7.57 -12.43 -17.50
N PHE A 8 -7.87 -13.28 -16.52
CA PHE A 8 -8.03 -12.86 -15.14
C PHE A 8 -6.78 -13.27 -14.34
N ARG A 9 -6.45 -12.46 -13.34
CA ARG A 9 -5.43 -12.82 -12.35
C ARG A 9 -6.11 -13.19 -11.04
N GLU A 10 -5.90 -14.42 -10.61
CA GLU A 10 -6.26 -14.84 -9.25
C GLU A 10 -5.13 -14.45 -8.29
N ILE A 11 -5.49 -13.76 -7.22
CA ILE A 11 -4.59 -13.50 -6.08
C ILE A 11 -5.28 -13.95 -4.79
N SER A 12 -4.51 -14.59 -3.91
CA SER A 12 -4.94 -14.88 -2.55
C SER A 12 -4.43 -13.78 -1.63
N LEU A 13 -5.33 -12.97 -1.10
CA LEU A 13 -4.99 -11.82 -0.25
C LEU A 13 -5.97 -11.72 0.92
N TYR A 14 -5.44 -11.51 2.13
CA TYR A 14 -6.23 -11.40 3.37
C TYR A 14 -7.17 -12.60 3.62
N GLY A 15 -6.77 -13.82 3.21
CA GLY A 15 -7.59 -15.02 3.32
C GLY A 15 -8.77 -15.07 2.34
N LYS A 16 -8.81 -14.16 1.36
CA LYS A 16 -9.83 -14.12 0.30
C LYS A 16 -9.18 -14.40 -1.05
N ARG A 17 -9.88 -15.11 -1.92
CA ARG A 17 -9.53 -15.20 -3.34
C ARG A 17 -10.10 -13.99 -4.07
N ILE A 18 -9.24 -13.23 -4.73
CA ILE A 18 -9.61 -12.02 -5.47
C ILE A 18 -9.25 -12.28 -6.94
N PHE A 19 -10.23 -12.08 -7.81
CA PHE A 19 -10.07 -12.19 -9.26
C PHE A 19 -10.05 -10.78 -9.85
N ILE A 20 -8.95 -10.42 -10.51
CA ILE A 20 -8.77 -9.12 -11.15
C ILE A 20 -8.90 -9.30 -12.66
N THR A 21 -9.79 -8.51 -13.26
CA THR A 21 -10.02 -8.44 -14.71
C THR A 21 -10.10 -6.96 -15.10
N GLU A 22 -9.61 -6.62 -16.29
CA GLU A 22 -9.77 -5.28 -16.89
C GLU A 22 -11.15 -5.11 -17.54
N ASP A 23 -11.82 -6.21 -17.88
CA ASP A 23 -13.14 -6.23 -18.51
C ASP A 23 -14.17 -6.84 -17.55
N LEU A 24 -15.05 -5.98 -17.02
CA LEU A 24 -16.19 -6.39 -16.19
C LEU A 24 -17.36 -6.92 -17.01
N SER A 25 -17.47 -6.57 -18.30
CA SER A 25 -18.57 -6.99 -19.17
C SER A 25 -18.50 -8.48 -19.52
N ASN A 26 -17.27 -9.03 -19.53
CA ASN A 26 -16.99 -10.45 -19.69
C ASN A 26 -16.43 -11.09 -18.40
N ALA A 27 -16.68 -10.49 -17.23
CA ALA A 27 -16.25 -11.09 -15.97
C ALA A 27 -16.90 -12.47 -15.80
N PRO A 28 -16.15 -13.49 -15.34
CA PRO A 28 -16.73 -14.80 -15.07
C PRO A 28 -17.90 -14.65 -14.09
N THR A 29 -19.00 -15.34 -14.35
CA THR A 29 -20.11 -15.43 -13.40
C THR A 29 -19.65 -16.35 -12.26
N ILE A 30 -19.13 -15.74 -11.19
CA ILE A 30 -18.68 -16.48 -10.01
C ILE A 30 -19.85 -16.53 -9.02
N PRO A 31 -20.24 -17.71 -8.52
CA PRO A 31 -21.22 -17.83 -7.45
C PRO A 31 -20.84 -16.95 -6.25
N SER A 32 -21.82 -16.24 -5.67
CA SER A 32 -21.59 -15.23 -4.63
C SER A 32 -21.00 -15.79 -3.33
N ASP A 33 -21.17 -17.09 -3.10
CA ASP A 33 -20.57 -17.87 -2.01
C ASP A 33 -19.09 -18.20 -2.27
N ILE A 34 -18.61 -18.08 -3.52
CA ILE A 34 -17.25 -18.41 -3.94
C ILE A 34 -16.39 -17.15 -4.14
N ALA A 35 -16.93 -16.11 -4.77
CA ALA A 35 -16.26 -14.80 -4.88
C ALA A 35 -17.25 -13.66 -5.19
N VAL A 36 -16.84 -12.42 -4.93
CA VAL A 36 -17.58 -11.20 -5.26
C VAL A 36 -16.75 -10.36 -6.22
N VAL A 37 -17.32 -10.04 -7.38
CA VAL A 37 -16.72 -9.09 -8.34
C VAL A 37 -16.82 -7.68 -7.75
N ARG A 38 -15.68 -7.04 -7.54
CA ARG A 38 -15.58 -5.69 -6.97
C ARG A 38 -14.76 -4.82 -7.92
N SER A 39 -15.31 -3.66 -8.26
CA SER A 39 -14.59 -2.62 -9.02
C SER A 39 -13.66 -1.79 -8.13
N GLU A 40 -13.72 -1.97 -6.82
CA GLU A 40 -12.87 -1.25 -5.89
C GLU A 40 -11.45 -1.82 -5.90
N GLY A 41 -10.45 -0.94 -6.03
CA GLY A 41 -9.05 -1.36 -5.98
C GLY A 41 -8.67 -1.99 -4.64
N LEU A 42 -7.55 -2.74 -4.63
CA LEU A 42 -7.05 -3.47 -3.45
C LEU A 42 -6.74 -2.58 -2.24
N TYR A 43 -6.64 -1.26 -2.44
CA TYR A 43 -6.48 -0.25 -1.39
C TYR A 43 -7.76 0.00 -0.58
N SER A 44 -8.93 -0.46 -1.03
CA SER A 44 -10.22 -0.13 -0.43
C SER A 44 -10.46 -0.83 0.92
N ARG A 45 -11.08 -0.11 1.87
CA ARG A 45 -11.55 -0.71 3.13
C ARG A 45 -12.62 -1.79 2.95
N LYS A 46 -13.30 -1.81 1.79
CA LYS A 46 -14.23 -2.90 1.43
C LYS A 46 -13.49 -4.23 1.21
N ILE A 47 -12.24 -4.18 0.75
CA ILE A 47 -11.38 -5.37 0.60
C ILE A 47 -10.80 -5.77 1.97
N LYS A 48 -10.23 -4.80 2.69
CA LYS A 48 -9.67 -4.97 4.02
C LYS A 48 -10.15 -3.87 4.97
N ALA A 49 -11.02 -4.22 5.90
CA ALA A 49 -11.58 -3.27 6.86
C ALA A 49 -10.54 -2.76 7.88
N SER A 50 -9.57 -3.60 8.24
CA SER A 50 -8.51 -3.24 9.20
C SER A 50 -7.42 -2.37 8.57
N ASN A 51 -6.81 -1.51 9.39
CA ASN A 51 -5.69 -0.69 8.95
C ASN A 51 -4.53 -1.57 8.42
N SER A 52 -3.88 -1.10 7.37
CA SER A 52 -2.59 -1.64 6.94
C SER A 52 -1.47 -0.91 7.65
N THR A 53 -0.54 -1.66 8.22
CA THR A 53 0.67 -1.11 8.83
C THR A 53 1.88 -1.53 8.03
N VAL A 54 2.82 -0.62 7.82
CA VAL A 54 4.09 -0.88 7.15
C VAL A 54 5.22 -0.60 8.13
N SER A 55 6.18 -1.52 8.22
CA SER A 55 7.36 -1.35 9.07
C SER A 55 8.55 -0.90 8.22
N VAL A 56 9.15 0.23 8.60
CA VAL A 56 10.35 0.79 7.96
C VAL A 56 11.41 0.94 9.04
N GLY A 57 12.39 0.04 9.03
CA GLY A 57 13.35 -0.09 10.12
C GLY A 57 12.64 -0.32 11.46
N LYS A 58 12.79 0.62 12.39
CA LYS A 58 12.15 0.57 13.73
C LYS A 58 10.80 1.29 13.80
N ILE A 59 10.36 1.95 12.73
CA ILE A 59 9.15 2.77 12.69
C ILE A 59 7.99 1.96 12.09
N ARG A 60 6.80 2.06 12.70
CA ARG A 60 5.55 1.47 12.20
C ARG A 60 4.60 2.54 11.70
N ILE A 61 4.39 2.62 10.39
CA ILE A 61 3.48 3.57 9.73
C ILE A 61 2.08 2.95 9.63
N GLY A 62 1.02 3.76 9.80
CA GLY A 62 -0.38 3.31 9.77
C GLY A 62 -0.91 2.75 11.09
N GLY A 63 -0.10 2.84 12.15
CA GLY A 63 -0.47 2.51 13.53
C GLY A 63 -1.23 3.65 14.23
N ARG A 64 -1.12 3.71 15.55
CA ARG A 64 -1.72 4.79 16.37
C ARG A 64 -0.82 6.02 16.50
N ASP A 65 0.48 5.84 16.30
CA ASP A 65 1.48 6.88 16.52
C ASP A 65 1.52 7.86 15.33
N LEU A 66 1.70 9.15 15.64
CA LEU A 66 1.96 10.16 14.63
C LEU A 66 3.41 10.05 14.16
N ILE A 67 3.59 9.80 12.86
CA ILE A 67 4.89 9.73 12.21
C ILE A 67 5.10 10.99 11.38
N ILE A 68 6.25 11.66 11.58
CA ILE A 68 6.65 12.82 10.79
C ILE A 68 7.76 12.39 9.85
N ALA A 69 7.52 12.52 8.55
CA ALA A 69 8.52 12.36 7.51
C ALA A 69 8.99 13.75 7.07
N ALA A 70 10.30 14.00 7.12
CA ALA A 70 10.86 15.26 6.64
C ALA A 70 12.28 15.07 6.08
N GLY A 71 12.69 15.98 5.21
CA GLY A 71 14.01 16.03 4.59
C GLY A 71 14.08 17.17 3.58
N PRO A 72 15.27 17.46 3.03
CA PRO A 72 15.40 18.46 1.98
C PRO A 72 14.68 18.00 0.70
N CYS A 73 14.33 18.95 -0.17
CA CYS A 73 13.66 18.67 -1.44
C CYS A 73 14.57 17.91 -2.42
N ALA A 74 15.87 18.18 -2.35
CA ALA A 74 16.90 17.53 -3.15
C ALA A 74 18.13 17.29 -2.28
N VAL A 75 18.88 16.24 -2.58
CA VAL A 75 20.18 15.97 -1.97
C VAL A 75 21.25 16.80 -2.67
N GLU A 76 21.74 17.85 -2.00
CA GLU A 76 22.74 18.76 -2.59
C GLU A 76 24.16 18.44 -2.11
N SER A 77 24.31 17.90 -0.89
CA SER A 77 25.60 17.48 -0.33
C SER A 77 25.44 16.44 0.78
N SER A 78 26.53 15.77 1.14
CA SER A 78 26.52 14.80 2.24
C SER A 78 26.33 15.49 3.60
N GLU A 79 26.88 16.68 3.75
CA GLU A 79 26.87 17.51 4.94
C GLU A 79 25.44 17.98 5.25
N GLN A 80 24.71 18.44 4.23
CA GLN A 80 23.30 18.82 4.36
C GLN A 80 22.46 17.65 4.89
N MET A 81 22.69 16.44 4.36
CA MET A 81 21.94 15.26 4.76
C MET A 81 22.19 14.87 6.21
N ILE A 82 23.45 14.90 6.64
CA ILE A 82 23.83 14.62 8.04
C ILE A 82 23.20 15.65 8.97
N GLU A 83 23.32 16.94 8.64
CA GLU A 83 22.78 18.03 9.46
C GLU A 83 21.26 17.88 9.65
N VAL A 84 20.50 17.72 8.56
CA VAL A 84 19.04 17.57 8.64
C VAL A 84 18.65 16.32 9.42
N ALA A 85 19.35 15.20 9.22
CA ALA A 85 19.08 13.97 9.96
C ALA A 85 19.36 14.11 11.46
N GLU A 86 20.42 14.81 11.86
CA GLU A 86 20.73 15.09 13.26
C GLU A 86 19.71 16.02 13.91
N GLN A 87 19.32 17.11 13.24
CA GLN A 87 18.32 18.03 13.76
C GLN A 87 16.95 17.35 13.88
N GLY A 88 16.53 16.58 12.88
CA GLY A 88 15.26 15.86 12.91
C GLY A 88 15.15 14.87 14.08
N LYS A 89 16.22 14.12 14.37
CA LYS A 89 16.28 13.21 15.53
C LYS A 89 16.18 13.92 16.88
N LYS A 90 16.70 15.15 17.00
CA LYS A 90 16.62 15.95 18.25
C LYS A 90 15.19 16.44 18.51
N VAL A 91 14.43 16.72 17.46
CA VAL A 91 13.09 17.31 17.58
C VAL A 91 12.02 16.26 17.89
N TRP A 92 12.10 15.06 17.32
CA TRP A 92 11.05 14.05 17.50
C TRP A 92 11.58 12.61 17.48
N SER A 93 11.17 11.81 18.47
CA SER A 93 11.60 10.40 18.59
C SER A 93 10.96 9.48 17.54
N GLY A 94 9.84 9.86 16.95
CA GLY A 94 9.18 9.16 15.84
C GLY A 94 9.55 9.72 14.46
N TYR A 95 10.65 10.46 14.34
CA TYR A 95 11.07 11.10 13.10
C TYR A 95 11.56 10.06 12.08
N ALA A 96 10.99 10.11 10.89
CA ALA A 96 11.47 9.36 9.73
C ALA A 96 12.19 10.35 8.79
N PHE A 97 13.51 10.22 8.69
CA PHE A 97 14.27 10.98 7.70
C PHE A 97 13.97 10.44 6.30
N VAL A 98 13.60 11.31 5.38
CA VAL A 98 13.37 10.95 3.97
C VAL A 98 14.30 11.76 3.09
N ALA A 99 15.21 11.09 2.40
CA ALA A 99 15.98 11.65 1.30
C ALA A 99 15.19 11.41 0.01
N ALA A 100 14.87 12.48 -0.73
CA ALA A 100 14.29 12.40 -2.06
C ALA A 100 15.34 12.80 -3.12
#